data_AF-A0A6A0AYC4-F1
#
_entry.id   AF-A0A6A0AYC4-F1
#
_cell.length_a   1.000
_cell.length_b   1.000
_cell.length_c   1.000
_cell.angle_alpha   90.00
_cell.angle_beta   90.00
_cell.angle_gamma   90.00
#
_symmetry.space_group_name_H-M   'P 1'
#
loop_
_entity.id
_entity.type
_entity.pdbx_description
1 polymer ?
#
loop_
_entity_poly.entity_id
_entity_poly.type
_entity_poly.pdbx_seq_one_letter_code
_entity_poly.pdbx_strand_id
1 'polypeptide(L)' 'MAALLKLPSCQTASEIVEALLVAAQARDTTAPELAARWRGIADDIGDALDQLPTPTQTEENTP' A
#
# COMPACT_ATOMS: atom_id res chain seq x y z
N MET A 1 3.52 -4.80 -21.57
CA MET A 1 3.41 -3.34 -21.33
C MET A 1 3.38 -3.11 -19.82
N ALA A 2 4.36 -2.41 -19.25
CA ALA A 2 4.37 -2.09 -17.82
C ALA A 2 3.61 -0.77 -17.59
N ALA A 3 2.57 -0.79 -16.76
CA ALA A 3 1.90 0.43 -16.34
C ALA A 3 2.80 1.17 -15.35
N LEU A 4 3.36 2.30 -15.76
CA LEU A 4 4.10 3.20 -14.86
C LEU A 4 3.10 3.88 -13.92
N LEU A 5 3.02 3.40 -12.67
CA LEU A 5 2.39 4.13 -11.58
C LEU A 5 3.34 5.24 -11.14
N LYS A 6 2.97 6.50 -11.37
CA LYS A 6 3.60 7.64 -10.69
C LYS A 6 2.84 7.87 -9.40
N LEU A 7 3.39 7.37 -8.30
CA LEU A 7 2.93 7.70 -6.96
C LEU A 7 3.46 9.08 -6.58
N PRO A 8 2.67 9.95 -5.92
CA PRO A 8 3.23 11.09 -5.18
C PRO A 8 4.25 10.55 -4.16
N SER A 9 5.17 11.37 -3.67
CA SER A 9 6.19 10.95 -2.70
C SER A 9 5.55 10.33 -1.46
N CYS A 10 5.34 9.02 -1.44
CA CYS A 10 4.75 8.31 -0.33
C CYS A 10 5.80 8.24 0.78
N GLN A 11 5.53 8.88 1.91
CA GLN A 11 6.38 8.83 3.10
C GLN A 11 6.16 7.54 3.90
N THR A 12 4.99 6.91 3.73
CA THR A 12 4.61 5.70 4.45
C THR A 12 4.06 4.63 3.51
N ALA A 13 4.21 3.36 3.91
CA ALA A 13 3.65 2.24 3.16
C ALA A 13 2.11 2.30 3.07
N SER A 14 1.44 2.87 4.08
CA SER A 14 -0.01 3.12 4.08
C SER A 14 -0.44 4.09 2.97
N GLU A 15 0.34 5.14 2.70
CA GLU A 15 0.07 6.05 1.57
C GLU A 15 0.22 5.36 0.21
N ILE A 16 1.12 4.37 0.11
CA ILE A 16 1.27 3.55 -1.11
C ILE A 16 0.02 2.70 -1.33
N VAL A 17 -0.50 2.05 -0.28
CA VAL A 17 -1.74 1.25 -0.31
C VAL A 17 -2.92 2.11 -0.74
N GLU A 18 -3.11 3.28 -0.11
CA GLU A 18 -4.18 4.22 -0.47
C GLU A 18 -4.08 4.68 -1.92
N ALA A 19 -2.91 5.09 -2.37
CA ALA A 19 -2.72 5.53 -3.75
C ALA A 19 -2.97 4.42 -4.77
N LEU A 20 -2.64 3.16 -4.43
CA LEU A 20 -2.93 2.01 -5.26
C LEU A 20 -4.43 1.74 -5.35
N LEU A 21 -5.16 1.86 -4.24
CA LEU A 21 -6.62 1.70 -4.19
C LEU A 21 -7.34 2.80 -4.97
N VAL A 22 -6.91 4.06 -4.85
CA VAL A 22 -7.44 5.18 -5.64
C VAL A 22 -7.20 4.95 -7.14
N ALA A 23 -6.01 4.50 -7.50
CA ALA A 23 -5.68 4.18 -8.89
C ALA A 23 -6.51 3.00 -9.41
N ALA A 24 -6.76 1.97 -8.58
CA ALA A 24 -7.61 0.84 -8.92
C ALA A 24 -9.06 1.28 -9.17
N GLN A 25 -9.59 2.14 -8.30
CA GLN A 25 -10.93 2.67 -8.44
C GLN A 25 -11.11 3.53 -9.70
N ALA A 26 -10.10 4.34 -10.05
CA ALA A 26 -10.10 5.10 -11.30
C ALA A 26 -10.10 4.20 -12.56
N ARG A 27 -9.63 2.96 -12.44
CA ARG A 27 -9.54 1.99 -13.55
C ARG A 27 -10.64 0.92 -13.53
N ASP A 28 -11.51 0.94 -12.53
CA ASP A 28 -12.53 -0.09 -12.33
C ASP A 28 -13.48 -0.22 -13.54
N THR A 29 -13.79 0.92 -14.17
CA THR A 29 -14.69 0.98 -15.34
C THR A 29 -14.00 0.74 -16.67
N THR A 30 -12.69 0.99 -16.76
CA THR A 30 -11.93 0.95 -18.03
C THR A 30 -11.04 -0.27 -18.19
N ALA A 31 -10.60 -0.86 -17.08
CA ALA A 31 -9.76 -2.05 -17.04
C ALA A 31 -9.99 -2.81 -15.72
N PRO A 32 -11.14 -3.52 -15.58
CA PRO A 32 -11.54 -4.15 -14.32
C PRO A 32 -10.55 -5.22 -13.83
N GLU A 33 -9.92 -5.96 -14.76
CA GLU A 33 -8.87 -6.93 -14.39
C GLU A 33 -7.63 -6.26 -13.79
N LEU A 34 -7.28 -5.08 -14.28
CA LEU A 34 -6.16 -4.31 -13.76
C LEU A 34 -6.50 -3.70 -12.39
N ALA A 35 -7.73 -3.23 -12.22
CA ALA A 35 -8.24 -2.76 -10.93
C ALA A 35 -8.24 -3.88 -9.89
N ALA A 36 -8.68 -5.09 -10.25
CA ALA A 36 -8.64 -6.26 -9.37
C ALA A 36 -7.21 -6.63 -8.98
N ARG A 37 -6.28 -6.63 -9.93
CA ARG A 37 -4.86 -6.89 -9.65
C ARG A 37 -4.26 -5.86 -8.71
N TRP A 38 -4.61 -4.59 -8.86
CA TRP A 38 -4.12 -3.53 -7.99
C TRP A 38 -4.73 -3.62 -6.59
N ARG A 39 -6.02 -3.92 -6.46
CA ARG A 39 -6.61 -4.22 -5.15
C ARG A 39 -5.88 -5.36 -4.44
N GLY A 40 -5.61 -6.47 -5.15
CA GLY A 40 -4.85 -7.59 -4.56
C GLY A 40 -3.46 -7.20 -4.06
N ILE A 41 -2.72 -6.38 -4.82
CA ILE A 41 -1.41 -5.87 -4.36
C ILE A 41 -1.55 -4.97 -3.13
N ALA A 42 -2.61 -4.15 -3.07
CA ALA A 42 -2.87 -3.28 -1.92
C ALA A 42 -3.21 -4.11 -0.67
N ASP A 43 -4.01 -5.16 -0.82
CA ASP A 43 -4.37 -6.09 0.24
C ASP A 43 -3.14 -6.85 0.76
N ASP A 44 -2.30 -7.41 -0.13
CA ASP A 44 -1.06 -8.11 0.26
C ASP A 44 -0.11 -7.20 1.07
N ILE A 45 -0.01 -5.92 0.68
CA ILE A 45 0.80 -4.94 1.40
C ILE A 45 0.14 -4.59 2.75
N GLY A 46 -1.17 -4.40 2.79
CA GLY A 46 -1.92 -4.17 4.03
C GLY A 46 -1.73 -5.30 5.03
N ASP A 47 -1.90 -6.54 4.59
CA ASP A 47 -1.68 -7.74 5.39
C ASP A 47 -0.25 -7.83 5.92
N ALA A 48 0.74 -7.50 5.08
CA ALA A 48 2.14 -7.48 5.50
C ALA A 48 2.42 -6.38 6.54
N LEU A 49 1.78 -5.22 6.42
CA LEU A 49 1.88 -4.13 7.39
C LEU A 49 1.24 -4.50 8.73
N ASP A 50 0.09 -5.18 8.71
CA ASP A 50 -0.57 -5.67 9.92
C ASP A 50 0.24 -6.77 10.62
N GLN A 51 1.03 -7.55 9.87
CA GLN A 51 1.94 -8.55 10.41
C GLN A 51 3.24 -7.96 10.96
N LEU A 52 3.53 -6.68 10.72
CA LEU A 52 4.71 -6.08 11.30
C LEU A 52 4.56 -6.04 12.82
N PRO A 53 5.54 -6.58 13.58
CA PRO A 53 5.52 -6.42 15.03
C PRO A 53 5.50 -4.91 15.33
N THR A 54 4.60 -4.48 16.21
CA THR A 54 4.64 -3.11 16.73
C THR A 54 6.06 -2.83 17.20
N PRO A 55 6.69 -1.73 16.76
CA PRO A 55 8.06 -1.44 17.12
C PRO A 55 8.15 -1.53 18.63
N THR A 56 8.97 -2.45 19.14
CA THR A 56 9.35 -2.47 20.55
C THR A 56 9.87 -1.08 20.81
N GLN A 57 9.10 -0.27 21.54
CA GLN A 57 9.63 0.95 22.11
C GLN A 57 10.73 0.43 23.03
N THR A 58 11.97 0.46 22.57
CA THR A 58 13.11 0.33 23.45
C THR A 58 12.95 1.50 24.41
N GLU A 59 12.30 1.25 25.54
CA GLU A 59 12.38 2.10 26.71
C GLU A 59 13.87 2.19 27.01
N GLU A 60 14.50 3.24 26.50
CA GLU A 60 15.75 3.77 26.98
C GLU A 60 15.48 4.28 28.40
N ASN A 61 15.27 3.34 29.31
CA ASN A 61 15.31 3.56 30.72
C ASN A 61 16.71 3.14 31.15
N THR A 62 17.62 4.10 31.19
CA THR A 62 18.90 3.92 31.86
C THR A 62 19.06 5.06 32.88
N PRO A 63 19.34 4.73 34.16
CA PRO A 63 19.22 5.60 35.34
C PRO A 63 20.22 6.76 35.44
#